data_AF-A0A098EN46-F1
#
_entry.id   AF-A0A098EN46-F1
#
_cell.length_a   1.000
_cell.length_b   1.000
_cell.length_c   1.000
_cell.angle_alpha   90.00
_cell.angle_beta   90.00
_cell.angle_gamma   90.00
#
_symmetry.space_group_name_H-M   'P 1'
#
loop_
_entity.id
_entity.type
_entity.pdbx_description
1 polymer ?
#
loop_
_entity_poly.entity_id
_entity_poly.type
_entity_poly.pdbx_seq_one_letter_code
_entity_poly.pdbx_strand_id
1 'polypeptide(L)'
;MIIYTIGHSSHSKEFFHKMLKEQEIELLADVRAFPGSKKWPQFSKGVFPEWLSAEGITYEHFGKLGGRRRKSKEVDEEVNAGWRNRSFQNYADYTLSEEFQQGIEELLEKASQKRVAYCCSERHPSRCHRLLISNWLVANGHEVQHIIDGKDEAVELVLHEVGIWGAQAEVKEDGSVVYPKEGSVE
;
A
#
# COMPACT_ATOMS: atom_id res chain seq x y z
N MET A 1 13.70 3.13 -8.27
CA MET A 1 13.31 4.35 -7.53
C MET A 1 12.77 3.95 -6.17
N ILE A 2 12.79 4.85 -5.18
CA ILE A 2 12.28 4.59 -3.83
C ILE A 2 10.85 5.13 -3.74
N ILE A 3 9.93 4.31 -3.24
CA ILE A 3 8.52 4.66 -3.01
C ILE A 3 8.22 4.43 -1.53
N TYR A 4 7.61 5.41 -0.88
CA TYR A 4 7.30 5.32 0.53
C TYR A 4 5.89 4.79 0.76
N THR A 5 5.63 4.32 1.96
CA THR A 5 4.27 3.98 2.37
C THR A 5 4.02 4.27 3.83
N ILE A 6 2.79 4.64 4.15
CA ILE A 6 2.41 5.10 5.49
C ILE A 6 0.98 4.68 5.85
N GLY A 7 0.73 4.48 7.14
CA GLY A 7 -0.61 4.24 7.68
C GLY A 7 -1.04 5.39 8.56
N HIS A 8 -2.23 5.96 8.35
CA HIS A 8 -2.68 7.08 9.19
C HIS A 8 -3.05 6.65 10.61
N SER A 9 -3.48 5.39 10.81
CA SER A 9 -3.77 4.82 12.12
C SER A 9 -4.67 5.77 12.94
N SER A 10 -4.34 5.95 14.21
CA SER A 10 -4.87 6.93 15.15
C SER A 10 -3.90 8.10 15.38
N HIS A 11 -3.01 8.40 14.43
CA HIS A 11 -2.02 9.47 14.61
C HIS A 11 -2.69 10.83 14.71
N SER A 12 -2.09 11.73 15.49
CA SER A 12 -2.43 13.15 15.43
C SER A 12 -2.06 13.72 14.06
N LYS A 13 -2.65 14.87 13.71
CA LYS A 13 -2.29 15.56 12.46
C LYS A 13 -0.82 15.95 12.48
N GLU A 14 -0.35 16.44 13.62
CA GLU A 14 1.00 16.95 13.86
C GLU A 14 2.04 15.84 13.69
N PHE A 15 1.79 14.68 14.30
CA PHE A 15 2.69 13.55 14.20
C PHE A 15 2.67 12.92 12.80
N PHE A 16 1.51 12.77 12.17
CA PHE A 16 1.45 12.26 10.79
C PHE A 16 2.15 13.20 9.81
N HIS A 17 2.01 14.52 9.99
CA HIS A 17 2.77 15.50 9.20
C HIS A 17 4.27 15.35 9.43
N LYS A 18 4.73 15.22 10.69
CA LYS A 18 6.14 14.96 11.01
C LYS A 18 6.67 13.73 10.26
N MET A 19 5.93 12.61 10.29
CA MET A 19 6.30 11.38 9.57
C MET A 19 6.50 11.60 8.07
N LEU A 20 5.63 12.40 7.43
CA LEU A 20 5.77 12.74 6.01
C LEU A 20 6.93 13.70 5.75
N LYS A 21 7.08 14.71 6.60
CA LYS A 21 8.08 15.77 6.44
C LYS A 21 9.50 15.28 6.61
N GLU A 22 9.76 14.38 7.56
CA GLU A 22 11.10 13.81 7.75
C GLU A 22 11.59 13.00 6.55
N GLN A 23 10.66 12.52 5.72
CA GLN A 23 10.96 11.82 4.47
C GLN A 23 10.81 12.73 3.24
N GLU A 24 10.51 14.02 3.44
CA GLU A 24 10.24 15.02 2.40
C GLU A 24 9.20 14.54 1.37
N ILE A 25 8.12 13.91 1.84
CA ILE A 25 7.04 13.46 0.96
C ILE A 25 6.34 14.66 0.33
N GLU A 26 6.24 14.66 -0.99
CA GLU A 26 5.59 15.71 -1.79
C GLU A 26 4.17 15.35 -2.23
N LEU A 27 3.87 14.05 -2.33
CA LEU A 27 2.55 13.54 -2.68
C LEU A 27 2.14 12.36 -1.81
N LEU A 28 0.97 12.46 -1.20
CA LEU A 28 0.30 11.37 -0.50
C LEU A 28 -0.72 10.71 -1.44
N ALA A 29 -0.43 9.49 -1.85
CA ALA A 29 -1.31 8.66 -2.66
C ALA A 29 -2.25 7.84 -1.76
N ASP A 30 -3.49 8.28 -1.56
CA ASP A 30 -4.45 7.58 -0.71
C ASP A 30 -5.00 6.35 -1.42
N VAL A 31 -4.62 5.16 -0.97
CA VAL A 31 -5.06 3.87 -1.55
C VAL A 31 -6.24 3.28 -0.77
N ARG A 32 -6.92 4.05 0.07
CA ARG A 32 -8.13 3.57 0.76
C ARG A 32 -9.27 3.43 -0.23
N ALA A 33 -9.96 2.29 -0.21
CA ALA A 33 -11.19 2.10 -0.99
C ALA A 33 -12.27 3.14 -0.65
N PHE A 34 -12.35 3.50 0.63
CA PHE A 34 -13.28 4.52 1.13
C PHE A 34 -12.51 5.49 2.02
N PRO A 35 -12.02 6.62 1.49
CA PRO A 35 -11.18 7.57 2.22
C PRO A 35 -11.96 8.46 3.21
N GLY A 36 -13.13 8.03 3.67
CA GLY A 36 -13.88 8.69 4.74
C GLY A 36 -13.58 8.07 6.11
N SER A 37 -13.50 8.88 7.16
CA SER A 37 -13.26 8.41 8.53
C SER A 37 -14.05 9.23 9.55
N LYS A 38 -15.09 8.61 10.12
CA LYS A 38 -15.85 9.22 11.23
C LYS A 38 -15.04 9.25 12.53
N LYS A 39 -14.22 8.22 12.76
CA LYS A 39 -13.41 8.07 13.98
C LYS A 39 -12.22 9.03 14.00
N TRP A 40 -11.63 9.30 12.83
CA TRP A 40 -10.49 10.19 12.67
C TRP A 40 -10.79 11.23 11.58
N PRO A 41 -11.60 12.26 11.91
CA PRO A 41 -12.07 13.25 10.93
C PRO A 41 -10.95 13.96 10.16
N GLN A 42 -9.79 14.16 10.78
CA GLN A 42 -8.62 14.77 10.14
C GLN A 42 -8.10 13.98 8.93
N PHE A 43 -8.39 12.69 8.83
CA PHE A 43 -8.03 11.83 7.70
C PHE A 43 -9.21 11.55 6.77
N SER A 44 -10.35 12.22 6.92
CA SER A 44 -11.47 12.12 5.96
C SER A 44 -11.14 12.86 4.67
N LYS A 45 -11.58 12.35 3.51
CA LYS A 45 -11.38 12.95 2.18
C LYS A 45 -11.77 14.44 2.09
N GLY A 46 -12.72 14.91 2.90
CA GLY A 46 -13.10 16.33 2.93
C GLY A 46 -12.16 17.24 3.72
N VAL A 47 -11.27 16.70 4.55
CA VAL A 47 -10.38 17.46 5.47
C VAL A 47 -8.92 17.17 5.16
N PHE A 48 -8.60 15.93 4.83
CA PHE A 48 -7.23 15.46 4.60
C PHE A 48 -6.48 16.25 3.52
N PRO A 49 -7.08 16.51 2.33
CA PRO A 49 -6.40 17.27 1.29
C PRO A 49 -6.13 18.73 1.70
N GLU A 50 -7.06 19.35 2.44
CA GLU A 50 -6.98 20.76 2.81
C GLU A 50 -5.76 21.01 3.69
N TRP A 51 -5.58 20.20 4.73
CA TRP A 51 -4.46 20.42 5.64
C TRP A 51 -3.13 19.92 5.08
N LEU A 52 -3.11 18.87 4.25
CA LEU A 52 -1.88 18.46 3.56
C LEU A 52 -1.40 19.58 2.62
N SER A 53 -2.33 20.20 1.88
CA SER A 53 -2.00 21.31 0.99
C SER A 53 -1.45 22.51 1.75
N ALA A 54 -1.93 22.79 2.96
CA ALA A 54 -1.40 23.86 3.81
C ALA A 54 0.06 23.60 4.25
N GLU A 55 0.49 22.33 4.29
CA GLU A 55 1.87 21.92 4.59
C GLU A 55 2.70 21.66 3.31
N GLY A 56 2.18 22.00 2.12
CA GLY A 56 2.88 21.82 0.84
C GLY A 56 2.86 20.40 0.27
N ILE A 57 2.02 19.51 0.81
CA ILE A 57 1.92 18.10 0.36
C ILE A 57 0.68 17.94 -0.52
N THR A 58 0.88 17.42 -1.74
CA THR A 58 -0.23 17.11 -2.65
C THR A 58 -0.97 15.86 -2.15
N TYR A 59 -2.30 15.84 -2.27
CA TYR A 59 -3.11 14.66 -1.99
C TYR A 59 -3.78 14.18 -3.28
N GLU A 60 -3.77 12.87 -3.52
CA GLU A 60 -4.49 12.25 -4.63
C GLU A 60 -5.06 10.89 -4.20
N HIS A 61 -6.26 10.56 -4.67
CA HIS A 61 -6.95 9.32 -4.30
C HIS A 61 -6.76 8.26 -5.39
N PHE A 62 -6.06 7.18 -5.05
CA PHE A 62 -5.73 6.05 -5.91
C PHE A 62 -6.72 4.90 -5.69
N GLY A 63 -7.97 5.09 -6.12
CA GLY A 63 -9.06 4.13 -5.92
C GLY A 63 -8.83 2.75 -6.55
N LYS A 64 -8.05 2.68 -7.64
CA LYS A 64 -7.63 1.43 -8.29
C LYS A 64 -6.73 0.58 -7.39
N LEU A 65 -5.94 1.19 -6.52
CA LEU A 65 -5.15 0.49 -5.51
C LEU A 65 -5.93 0.23 -4.20
N GLY A 66 -7.21 0.59 -4.19
CA GLY A 66 -8.17 0.43 -3.11
C GLY A 66 -8.25 -0.98 -2.51
N GLY A 67 -8.13 -1.09 -1.18
CA GLY A 67 -8.44 -2.34 -0.46
C GLY A 67 -9.90 -2.84 -0.58
N ARG A 68 -10.28 -3.83 0.24
CA ARG A 68 -11.66 -4.39 0.32
C ARG A 68 -12.16 -5.02 -1.00
N ARG A 69 -11.31 -5.83 -1.64
CA ARG A 69 -11.65 -6.58 -2.86
C ARG A 69 -12.50 -7.83 -2.54
N ARG A 70 -13.41 -8.15 -3.46
CA ARG A 70 -14.27 -9.34 -3.39
C ARG A 70 -13.53 -10.56 -3.95
N LYS A 71 -14.05 -11.77 -3.68
CA LYS A 71 -13.55 -13.01 -4.32
C LYS A 71 -13.59 -12.84 -5.84
N SER A 72 -12.47 -13.11 -6.50
CA SER A 72 -12.42 -13.14 -7.96
C SER A 72 -13.30 -14.27 -8.51
N LYS A 73 -13.87 -14.06 -9.69
CA LYS A 73 -14.59 -15.10 -10.45
C LYS A 73 -13.74 -15.68 -11.57
N GLU A 74 -12.58 -15.09 -11.82
CA GLU A 74 -11.72 -15.36 -12.99
C GLU A 74 -10.41 -16.04 -12.57
N VAL A 75 -9.92 -15.74 -11.37
CA VAL A 75 -8.69 -16.33 -10.82
C VAL A 75 -9.05 -17.61 -10.08
N ASP A 76 -8.36 -18.71 -10.43
CA ASP A 76 -8.50 -19.98 -9.73
C ASP A 76 -8.08 -19.86 -8.26
N GLU A 77 -8.80 -20.54 -7.37
CA GLU A 77 -8.62 -20.44 -5.92
C GLU A 77 -7.24 -20.91 -5.45
N GLU A 78 -6.57 -21.77 -6.23
CA GLU A 78 -5.25 -22.31 -5.91
C GLU A 78 -4.11 -21.33 -6.22
N VAL A 79 -4.31 -20.36 -7.13
CA VAL A 79 -3.26 -19.41 -7.56
C VAL A 79 -2.68 -18.62 -6.38
N ASN A 80 -3.55 -18.21 -5.45
CA ASN A 80 -3.18 -17.42 -4.27
C ASN A 80 -3.53 -18.13 -2.95
N ALA A 81 -3.61 -19.47 -2.97
CA ALA A 81 -4.01 -20.29 -1.81
C ALA A 81 -3.04 -20.27 -0.62
N GLY A 82 -1.82 -19.70 -0.78
CA GLY A 82 -0.89 -19.48 0.31
C GLY A 82 -1.43 -18.50 1.38
N TRP A 83 -2.37 -17.63 1.02
CA TRP A 83 -3.01 -16.71 1.96
C TRP A 83 -4.09 -17.39 2.79
N ARG A 84 -3.84 -17.55 4.09
CA ARG A 84 -4.87 -18.02 5.06
C ARG A 84 -6.01 -17.02 5.26
N ASN A 85 -5.73 -15.72 5.11
CA ASN A 85 -6.74 -14.68 5.27
C ASN A 85 -7.41 -14.37 3.94
N ARG A 86 -8.74 -14.51 3.90
CA ARG A 86 -9.50 -14.34 2.66
C ARG A 86 -9.40 -12.94 2.05
N SER A 87 -9.30 -11.89 2.85
CA SER A 87 -9.16 -10.53 2.33
C SER A 87 -7.81 -10.30 1.66
N PHE A 88 -6.74 -10.94 2.12
CA PHE A 88 -5.45 -10.91 1.45
C PHE A 88 -5.47 -11.73 0.16
N GLN A 89 -6.04 -12.95 0.19
CA GLN A 89 -6.22 -13.77 -1.02
C GLN A 89 -7.00 -13.01 -2.10
N ASN A 90 -8.15 -12.43 -1.76
CA ASN A 90 -8.96 -11.66 -2.70
C ASN A 90 -8.21 -10.45 -3.28
N TYR A 91 -7.32 -9.83 -2.50
CA TYR A 91 -6.53 -8.70 -2.98
C TYR A 91 -5.35 -9.18 -3.85
N ALA A 92 -4.75 -10.34 -3.55
CA ALA A 92 -3.75 -10.96 -4.41
C ALA A 92 -4.35 -11.41 -5.75
N ASP A 93 -5.59 -11.91 -5.76
CA ASP A 93 -6.31 -12.17 -7.02
C ASP A 93 -6.51 -10.86 -7.81
N TYR A 94 -6.83 -9.77 -7.10
CA TYR A 94 -7.01 -8.47 -7.71
C TYR A 94 -5.73 -7.90 -8.31
N THR A 95 -4.55 -8.21 -7.75
CA THR A 95 -3.27 -7.74 -8.32
C THR A 95 -2.95 -8.33 -9.69
N LEU A 96 -3.71 -9.33 -10.14
CA LEU A 96 -3.62 -9.92 -11.48
C LEU A 96 -4.51 -9.23 -12.52
N SER A 97 -5.35 -8.28 -12.10
CA SER A 97 -6.27 -7.58 -13.00
C SER A 97 -5.61 -6.39 -13.72
N GLU A 98 -6.13 -6.05 -14.90
CA GLU A 98 -5.71 -4.85 -15.64
C GLU A 98 -5.94 -3.56 -14.84
N GLU A 99 -7.02 -3.48 -14.04
CA GLU A 99 -7.33 -2.30 -13.24
C GLU A 99 -6.24 -2.04 -12.18
N PHE A 100 -5.70 -3.10 -11.57
CA PHE A 100 -4.58 -2.96 -10.64
C PHE A 100 -3.33 -2.46 -11.36
N GLN A 101 -3.02 -2.99 -12.55
CA GLN A 101 -1.84 -2.55 -13.31
C GLN A 101 -1.92 -1.09 -13.72
N GLN A 102 -3.10 -0.62 -14.16
CA GLN A 102 -3.30 0.80 -14.42
C GLN A 102 -3.09 1.65 -13.16
N GLY A 103 -3.54 1.19 -11.99
CA GLY A 103 -3.33 1.90 -10.73
C GLY A 103 -1.85 1.97 -10.32
N ILE A 104 -1.09 0.92 -10.62
CA ILE A 104 0.36 0.90 -10.40
C ILE A 104 1.07 1.83 -11.38
N GLU A 105 0.72 1.81 -12.67
CA GLU A 105 1.27 2.70 -13.69
C GLU A 105 1.05 4.18 -13.30
N GLU A 106 -0.17 4.54 -12.90
CA GLU A 106 -0.49 5.88 -12.39
C GLU A 106 0.38 6.25 -11.17
N LEU A 107 0.60 5.31 -10.24
CA LEU A 107 1.42 5.55 -9.05
C LEU A 107 2.89 5.77 -9.42
N LEU A 108 3.42 4.94 -10.31
CA LEU A 108 4.79 5.01 -10.80
C LEU A 108 5.04 6.28 -11.62
N GLU A 109 4.06 6.73 -12.41
CA GLU A 109 4.11 8.01 -13.11
C GLU A 109 4.30 9.16 -12.12
N LYS A 110 3.50 9.21 -11.05
CA LYS A 110 3.69 10.23 -9.99
C LYS A 110 5.02 10.10 -9.28
N ALA A 111 5.42 8.87 -8.95
CA ALA A 111 6.68 8.60 -8.26
C ALA A 111 7.93 8.95 -9.10
N SER A 112 7.79 9.00 -10.43
CA SER A 112 8.86 9.48 -11.32
C SER A 112 9.09 11.00 -11.26
N GLN A 113 8.11 11.75 -10.76
CA GLN A 113 8.11 13.22 -10.73
C GLN A 113 8.24 13.79 -9.31
N LYS A 114 7.78 13.04 -8.30
CA LYS A 114 7.65 13.47 -6.91
C LYS A 114 8.04 12.36 -5.96
N ARG A 115 8.45 12.72 -4.75
CA ARG A 115 8.59 11.76 -3.65
C ARG A 115 7.21 11.39 -3.12
N VAL A 116 6.79 10.15 -3.40
CA VAL A 116 5.43 9.65 -3.10
C VAL A 116 5.42 8.76 -1.87
N ALA A 117 4.39 8.92 -1.02
CA ALA A 117 3.99 7.92 -0.04
C ALA A 117 2.56 7.43 -0.31
N TYR A 118 2.35 6.12 -0.51
CA TYR A 118 0.99 5.57 -0.58
C TYR A 118 0.44 5.19 0.80
N CYS A 119 -0.83 5.55 1.04
CA CYS A 119 -1.41 5.64 2.37
C CYS A 119 -2.66 4.78 2.56
N CYS A 120 -2.77 4.09 3.70
CA CYS A 120 -4.02 3.47 4.15
C CYS A 120 -4.36 3.77 5.61
N SER A 121 -5.41 3.13 6.15
CA SER A 121 -5.85 3.28 7.54
C SER A 121 -5.05 2.49 8.57
N GLU A 122 -4.57 1.29 8.24
CA GLU A 122 -3.89 0.43 9.21
C GLU A 122 -2.48 0.94 9.52
N ARG A 123 -2.09 0.92 10.80
CA ARG A 123 -0.75 1.28 11.29
C ARG A 123 0.36 0.56 10.53
N HIS A 124 0.35 -0.78 10.61
CA HIS A 124 1.42 -1.61 10.09
C HIS A 124 1.04 -2.24 8.74
N PRO A 125 1.91 -2.20 7.72
CA PRO A 125 1.63 -2.71 6.36
C PRO A 125 1.27 -4.20 6.34
N SER A 126 1.84 -5.01 7.23
CA SER A 126 1.55 -6.46 7.33
C SER A 126 0.08 -6.81 7.62
N ARG A 127 -0.74 -5.80 7.99
CA ARG A 127 -2.15 -5.98 8.35
C ARG A 127 -3.12 -5.46 7.30
N CYS A 128 -2.62 -5.01 6.15
CA CYS A 128 -3.46 -4.44 5.11
C CYS A 128 -2.93 -4.70 3.68
N HIS A 129 -3.69 -4.22 2.71
CA HIS A 129 -3.38 -4.33 1.28
C HIS A 129 -2.09 -3.62 0.85
N ARG A 130 -1.55 -2.70 1.67
CA ARG A 130 -0.24 -2.08 1.41
C ARG A 130 0.85 -3.14 1.29
N LEU A 131 0.76 -4.26 2.02
CA LEU A 131 1.67 -5.40 1.87
C LEU A 131 1.74 -5.90 0.43
N LEU A 132 0.58 -6.14 -0.20
CA LEU A 132 0.51 -6.74 -1.53
C LEU A 132 0.92 -5.74 -2.63
N ILE A 133 0.58 -4.45 -2.47
CA ILE A 133 1.14 -3.38 -3.33
C ILE A 133 2.67 -3.37 -3.21
N SER A 134 3.20 -3.43 -1.99
CA SER A 134 4.64 -3.38 -1.74
C SER A 134 5.37 -4.60 -2.32
N ASN A 135 4.79 -5.80 -2.16
CA ASN A 135 5.31 -7.02 -2.75
C ASN A 135 5.42 -6.88 -4.28
N TRP A 136 4.37 -6.36 -4.93
CA TRP A 136 4.38 -6.16 -6.38
C TRP A 136 5.46 -5.17 -6.81
N LEU A 137 5.55 -4.02 -6.14
CA LEU A 137 6.54 -2.98 -6.47
C LEU A 137 7.98 -3.51 -6.33
N VAL A 138 8.28 -4.22 -5.25
CA VAL A 138 9.63 -4.78 -5.01
C VAL A 138 9.94 -5.92 -5.99
N ALA A 139 8.98 -6.81 -6.26
CA ALA A 139 9.13 -7.87 -7.25
C ALA A 139 9.44 -7.32 -8.66
N ASN A 140 8.97 -6.11 -8.97
CA ASN A 140 9.17 -5.43 -10.25
C ASN A 140 10.30 -4.39 -10.22
N GLY A 141 11.25 -4.51 -9.28
CA GLY A 141 12.51 -3.75 -9.29
C GLY A 141 12.44 -2.35 -8.68
N HIS A 142 11.39 -2.02 -7.95
CA HIS A 142 11.29 -0.78 -7.16
C HIS A 142 11.70 -1.02 -5.70
N GLU A 143 12.15 0.03 -5.02
CA GLU A 143 12.41 -0.04 -3.58
C GLU A 143 11.21 0.53 -2.83
N VAL A 144 10.76 -0.16 -1.77
CA VAL A 144 9.67 0.32 -0.91
C VAL A 144 10.16 0.50 0.51
N GLN A 145 9.93 1.68 1.09
CA GLN A 145 10.22 1.98 2.50
C GLN A 145 8.93 2.29 3.27
N HIS A 146 8.70 1.54 4.34
CA HIS A 146 7.56 1.73 5.24
C HIS A 146 7.90 2.78 6.29
N ILE A 147 7.18 3.89 6.29
CA ILE A 147 7.20 4.90 7.35
C ILE A 147 6.30 4.40 8.49
N ILE A 148 6.91 4.07 9.63
CA ILE A 148 6.26 3.47 10.79
C ILE A 148 6.53 4.34 12.02
N ASP A 149 5.55 4.42 12.91
CA ASP A 149 5.73 5.06 14.22
C ASP A 149 6.54 4.16 15.16
N GLY A 150 7.60 4.72 15.72
CA GLY A 150 8.44 4.12 16.73
C GLY A 150 8.03 4.53 18.14
N LYS A 151 8.85 4.15 19.12
CA LYS A 151 8.67 4.56 20.52
C LYS A 151 8.83 6.09 20.65
N ASP A 152 8.08 6.70 21.56
CA ASP A 152 8.18 8.14 21.89
C ASP A 152 8.03 9.06 20.66
N GLU A 153 7.11 8.72 19.76
CA GLU A 153 6.88 9.44 18.49
C GLU A 153 8.13 9.54 17.61
N ALA A 154 9.02 8.55 17.67
CA ALA A 154 10.07 8.37 16.66
C ALA A 154 9.46 7.97 15.31
N VAL A 155 10.15 8.31 14.22
CA VAL A 155 9.81 7.85 12.88
C VAL A 155 10.84 6.80 12.47
N GLU A 156 10.36 5.62 12.12
CA GLU A 156 11.20 4.49 11.70
C GLU A 156 10.93 4.18 10.22
N LEU A 157 12.00 3.83 9.51
CA LEU A 157 11.92 3.33 8.13
C LEU A 157 12.24 1.85 8.14
N VAL A 158 11.32 1.06 7.58
CA VAL A 158 11.52 -0.38 7.38
C VAL A 158 11.55 -0.66 5.89
N LEU A 159 12.68 -1.18 5.40
CA LEU A 159 12.80 -1.64 4.02
C LEU A 159 11.85 -2.82 3.80
N HIS A 160 11.12 -2.79 2.69
CA HIS A 160 10.27 -3.92 2.31
C HIS A 160 11.06 -4.98 1.56
N GLU A 161 10.92 -6.23 1.99
CA GLU A 161 11.39 -7.40 1.26
C GLU A 161 10.20 -8.27 0.90
N VAL A 162 10.17 -8.82 -0.32
CA VAL A 162 9.11 -9.72 -0.75
C VAL A 162 9.08 -10.94 0.17
N GLY A 163 7.91 -11.25 0.72
CA GLY A 163 7.75 -12.38 1.64
C GLY A 163 8.18 -12.10 3.09
N ILE A 164 8.56 -10.86 3.44
CA ILE A 164 8.88 -10.46 4.82
C ILE A 164 7.71 -10.74 5.80
N TRP A 165 6.47 -10.65 5.31
CA TRP A 165 5.27 -10.99 6.06
C TRP A 165 4.28 -11.76 5.18
N GLY A 166 3.65 -12.78 5.76
CA GLY A 166 2.53 -13.49 5.12
C GLY A 166 2.97 -14.66 4.25
N ALA A 167 2.27 -14.86 3.13
CA ALA A 167 2.50 -15.98 2.23
C ALA A 167 3.78 -15.78 1.39
N GLN A 168 4.43 -16.89 1.03
CA GLN A 168 5.57 -16.86 0.11
C GLN A 168 5.11 -16.43 -1.29
N ALA A 169 5.82 -15.48 -1.87
CA ALA A 169 5.51 -14.97 -3.21
C ALA A 169 6.31 -15.69 -4.27
N GLU A 170 5.69 -15.90 -5.43
CA GLU A 170 6.35 -16.26 -6.67
C GLU A 170 6.14 -15.15 -7.70
N VAL A 171 7.24 -14.69 -8.29
CA VAL A 171 7.21 -13.72 -9.40
C VAL A 171 7.20 -14.49 -10.71
N LYS A 172 6.20 -14.24 -11.55
CA LYS A 172 6.07 -14.84 -12.88
C LYS A 172 6.84 -14.02 -13.92
N GLU A 173 7.07 -14.62 -15.09
CA GLU A 173 7.83 -13.98 -16.18
C GLU A 173 7.20 -12.68 -16.68
N ASP A 174 5.88 -12.55 -16.56
CA ASP A 174 5.11 -11.35 -16.93
C ASP A 174 5.12 -10.25 -15.84
N GLY A 175 5.88 -10.45 -14.75
CA GLY A 175 5.97 -9.52 -13.62
C GLY A 175 4.82 -9.64 -12.61
N SER A 176 3.83 -10.51 -12.86
CA SER A 176 2.78 -10.79 -11.88
C SER A 176 3.33 -11.51 -10.65
N VAL A 177 2.70 -11.27 -9.50
CA VAL A 177 3.09 -11.88 -8.22
C VAL A 177 1.93 -12.72 -7.70
N VAL A 178 2.19 -14.00 -7.47
CA VAL A 178 1.22 -14.97 -6.96
C VAL A 178 1.71 -15.65 -5.69
N TYR A 179 0.82 -16.35 -5.00
CA TYR A 179 1.09 -16.91 -3.68
C TYR A 179 0.53 -18.35 -3.59
N PRO A 180 1.17 -19.34 -4.23
CA PRO A 180 0.71 -20.71 -4.16
C PRO A 180 0.88 -21.28 -2.74
N LYS A 181 0.21 -22.40 -2.48
CA LYS A 181 0.32 -23.10 -1.19
C LYS A 181 1.69 -23.81 -1.11
N GLU A 182 2.39 -23.68 0.01
CA GLU A 182 3.64 -24.42 0.25
C GLU A 182 3.41 -25.93 0.04
N GLY A 183 4.13 -26.53 -0.91
CA GLY A 183 4.04 -27.96 -1.24
C GLY A 183 3.37 -28.33 -2.57
N SER A 184 3.02 -27.36 -3.43
CA SER A 184 2.59 -27.63 -4.82
C SER A 184 3.75 -27.59 -5.81
N VAL A 185 4.85 -28.25 -5.48
CA VAL A 185 5.82 -28.72 -6.48
C VAL A 185 5.49 -30.20 -6.64
N GLU A 186 5.03 -30.59 -7.83
CA GLU A 186 4.84 -32.00 -8.19
C GLU A 186 6.11 -32.83 -7.93
#